data_AF-E3LGN1-F1
#
_entry.id   AF-E3LGN1-F1
#
_cell.length_a   1.000
_cell.length_b   1.000
_cell.length_c   1.000
_cell.angle_alpha   90.00
_cell.angle_beta   90.00
_cell.angle_gamma   90.00
#
_symmetry.space_group_name_H-M   'P 1'
#
loop_
_entity.id
_entity.type
_entity.pdbx_description
1 polymer ?
#
loop_
_entity_poly.entity_id
_entity_poly.type
_entity_poly.pdbx_seq_one_letter_code
_entity_poly.pdbx_strand_id
1 'polypeptide(L)'
;MFATPAFPAKTSKVPKTTVANAKPVKKFVPLLNERQLNGVRGKQRCFEKLKSYPRASLPEIQGLIKSLERQYEETIAGKSFPKSKWNLQQLAQTKKIKVILEEVLIRVIVKGEDSRVVSKEVLEFHKEK
;
A
#
# COMPACT_ATOMS: atom_id res chain seq x y z
N MET A 1 3.53 62.44 -51.94
CA MET A 1 2.20 61.78 -51.95
C MET A 1 2.45 60.29 -52.09
N PHE A 2 2.35 59.51 -51.02
CA PHE A 2 2.58 58.07 -51.04
C PHE A 2 1.32 57.34 -50.55
N ALA A 3 0.89 56.35 -51.34
CA ALA A 3 -0.35 55.60 -51.19
C ALA A 3 -0.27 54.59 -50.04
N THR A 4 -1.36 54.48 -49.28
CA THR A 4 -1.62 53.38 -48.34
C THR A 4 -2.17 52.15 -49.08
N PRO A 5 -1.69 50.92 -48.80
CA PRO A 5 -2.45 49.73 -49.11
C PRO A 5 -3.34 49.29 -47.94
N ALA A 6 -4.61 49.06 -48.25
CA ALA A 6 -5.63 48.53 -47.37
C ALA A 6 -5.42 47.03 -47.11
N PHE A 7 -5.50 46.61 -45.84
CA PHE A 7 -5.54 45.20 -45.45
C PHE A 7 -6.99 44.68 -45.45
N PRO A 8 -7.30 43.51 -46.06
CA PRO A 8 -8.61 42.91 -45.97
C PRO A 8 -8.82 42.16 -44.64
N ALA A 9 -9.92 42.47 -43.97
CA ALA A 9 -10.39 41.77 -42.77
C ALA A 9 -10.83 40.33 -43.12
N LYS A 10 -10.02 39.34 -42.73
CA LYS A 10 -10.43 37.94 -42.75
C LYS A 10 -11.31 37.65 -41.53
N THR A 11 -12.61 37.52 -41.77
CA THR A 11 -13.55 36.92 -40.82
C THR A 11 -13.25 35.43 -40.68
N SER A 12 -12.55 35.03 -39.62
CA SER A 12 -12.41 33.63 -39.22
C SER A 12 -13.70 33.20 -38.50
N LYS A 13 -14.55 32.47 -39.23
CA LYS A 13 -15.65 31.69 -38.61
C LYS A 13 -15.01 30.58 -37.78
N VAL A 14 -14.97 30.76 -36.47
CA VAL A 14 -14.65 29.68 -35.52
C VAL A 14 -15.81 28.69 -35.53
N PRO A 15 -15.62 27.42 -35.92
CA PRO A 15 -16.64 26.41 -35.70
C PRO A 15 -16.77 26.14 -34.20
N LYS A 16 -17.99 26.29 -33.67
CA LYS A 16 -18.37 25.85 -32.33
C LYS A 16 -18.31 24.33 -32.29
N THR A 17 -17.22 23.76 -31.79
CA THR A 17 -17.13 22.33 -31.53
C THR A 17 -17.91 22.01 -30.25
N THR A 18 -19.12 21.50 -30.44
CA THR A 18 -19.96 20.90 -29.39
C THR A 18 -19.26 19.64 -28.86
N VAL A 19 -18.58 19.74 -27.71
CA VAL A 19 -18.05 18.56 -27.00
C VAL A 19 -19.17 17.99 -26.14
N ALA A 20 -20.06 17.24 -26.78
CA ALA A 20 -20.99 16.36 -26.08
C ALA A 20 -20.28 15.02 -25.80
N ASN A 21 -20.50 14.51 -24.57
CA ASN A 21 -20.30 13.12 -24.15
C ASN A 21 -18.93 12.71 -23.60
N ALA A 22 -18.50 13.37 -22.51
CA ALA A 22 -17.53 12.76 -21.60
C ALA A 22 -18.24 11.66 -20.79
N LYS A 23 -17.93 10.39 -21.07
CA LYS A 23 -18.33 9.23 -20.24
C LYS A 23 -17.98 9.53 -18.77
N PRO A 24 -18.83 9.19 -17.79
CA PRO A 24 -18.52 9.45 -16.39
C PRO A 24 -17.23 8.72 -16.03
N VAL A 25 -16.19 9.49 -15.71
CA VAL A 25 -14.91 8.97 -15.23
C VAL A 25 -15.22 8.18 -13.97
N LYS A 26 -15.07 6.84 -14.04
CA LYS A 26 -15.27 5.97 -12.88
C LYS A 26 -14.39 6.50 -11.76
N LYS A 27 -15.00 7.01 -10.69
CA LYS A 27 -14.29 7.51 -9.52
C LYS A 27 -13.42 6.36 -8.99
N PHE A 28 -12.10 6.54 -9.04
CA PHE A 28 -11.16 5.59 -8.48
C PHE A 28 -11.39 5.51 -6.97
N VAL A 29 -11.88 4.37 -6.50
CA VAL A 29 -12.00 4.11 -5.06
C VAL A 29 -10.75 3.34 -4.64
N PRO A 30 -9.83 3.96 -3.87
CA PRO A 30 -8.63 3.29 -3.41
C PRO A 30 -8.98 2.10 -2.52
N LEU A 31 -8.11 1.09 -2.52
CA LEU A 31 -8.27 -0.11 -1.69
C LEU A 31 -8.28 0.21 -0.19
N LEU A 32 -7.50 1.21 0.22
CA LEU A 32 -7.35 1.65 1.61
C LEU A 32 -7.73 3.12 1.76
N ASN A 33 -8.48 3.43 2.81
CA ASN A 33 -8.75 4.80 3.21
C ASN A 33 -7.56 5.38 4.00
N GLU A 34 -7.45 6.71 4.06
CA GLU A 34 -6.33 7.40 4.72
C GLU A 34 -6.13 6.98 6.19
N ARG A 35 -7.22 6.79 6.95
CA ARG A 35 -7.15 6.31 8.33
C ARG A 35 -6.48 4.93 8.44
N GLN A 36 -6.79 4.03 7.51
CA GLN A 36 -6.19 2.68 7.50
C GLN A 36 -4.72 2.76 7.12
N LEU A 37 -4.37 3.61 6.15
CA LEU A 37 -3.00 3.83 5.71
C LEU A 37 -2.13 4.44 6.81
N ASN A 38 -2.68 5.41 7.56
CA ASN A 38 -2.02 5.99 8.74
C ASN A 38 -1.80 4.95 9.84
N GLY A 39 -2.77 4.04 10.06
CA GLY A 39 -2.59 2.91 10.98
C GLY A 39 -1.46 1.97 10.56
N VAL A 40 -1.37 1.64 9.27
CA VAL A 40 -0.29 0.80 8.72
C VAL A 40 1.07 1.49 8.85
N ARG A 41 1.17 2.78 8.55
CA ARG A 41 2.39 3.58 8.75
C ARG A 41 2.79 3.68 10.22
N GLY A 42 1.82 3.83 11.12
CA GLY A 42 2.05 3.81 12.57
C GLY A 42 2.70 2.51 13.01
N LYS A 43 2.14 1.37 12.57
CA LYS A 43 2.70 0.05 12.83
C LYS A 43 4.09 -0.15 12.21
N GLN A 44 4.34 0.34 11.00
CA GLN A 44 5.66 0.29 10.36
C GLN A 44 6.72 1.02 11.21
N ARG A 45 6.37 2.19 11.78
CA ARG A 45 7.29 2.90 12.69
C ARG A 45 7.59 2.11 13.96
N CYS A 46 6.60 1.40 14.52
CA CYS A 46 6.85 0.51 15.66
C CYS A 46 7.75 -0.67 15.27
N PHE A 47 7.58 -1.21 14.05
CA PHE A 47 8.42 -2.28 13.52
C PHE A 47 9.88 -1.83 13.33
N GLU A 48 10.12 -0.60 12.85
CA GLU A 48 11.47 -0.05 12.78
C GLU A 48 12.13 0.06 14.17
N LYS A 49 11.36 0.40 15.22
CA LYS A 49 11.87 0.31 16.60
C LYS A 49 12.21 -1.12 16.98
N LEU A 50 11.39 -2.11 16.59
CA LEU A 50 11.65 -3.53 16.84
C LEU A 50 12.98 -3.99 16.20
N LYS A 51 13.33 -3.46 15.02
CA LYS A 51 14.60 -3.74 14.33
C LYS A 51 15.84 -3.21 15.08
N SER A 52 15.67 -2.22 15.95
CA SER A 52 16.79 -1.69 16.74
C SER A 52 17.20 -2.60 17.92
N TYR A 53 16.42 -3.64 18.24
CA TYR A 53 16.76 -4.57 19.30
C TYR A 53 17.90 -5.51 18.88
N PRO A 54 18.85 -5.84 19.77
CA PRO A 54 20.00 -6.70 19.44
C PRO A 54 19.61 -8.06 18.87
N ARG A 55 18.50 -8.62 19.36
CA ARG A 55 17.96 -9.91 18.89
C ARG A 55 17.41 -9.85 17.47
N ALA A 56 16.98 -8.68 16.98
CA ALA A 56 16.51 -8.52 15.61
C ALA A 56 17.62 -8.77 14.56
N SER A 57 18.89 -8.71 14.98
CA SER A 57 20.05 -9.03 14.14
C SER A 57 20.29 -10.53 13.97
N LEU A 58 19.51 -11.40 14.64
CA LEU A 58 19.65 -12.85 14.52
C LEU A 58 19.32 -13.31 13.09
N PRO A 59 20.19 -14.13 12.45
CA PRO A 59 19.99 -14.57 11.08
C PRO A 59 18.72 -15.40 10.90
N GLU A 60 18.31 -16.15 11.94
CA GLU A 60 17.12 -17.00 11.92
C GLU A 60 15.82 -16.22 11.69
N ILE A 61 15.75 -14.96 12.15
CA ILE A 61 14.55 -14.12 12.04
C ILE A 61 14.66 -13.03 10.97
N GLN A 62 15.83 -12.83 10.36
CA GLN A 62 15.97 -11.85 9.28
C GLN A 62 15.02 -12.12 8.09
N GLY A 63 14.77 -13.39 7.76
CA GLY A 63 13.81 -13.75 6.71
C GLY A 63 12.39 -13.28 7.05
N LEU A 64 11.98 -13.43 8.31
CA LEU A 64 10.68 -12.98 8.81
C LEU A 64 10.58 -11.46 8.84
N ILE A 65 11.64 -10.77 9.27
CA ILE A 65 11.74 -9.30 9.27
C ILE A 65 11.57 -8.75 7.85
N LYS A 66 12.33 -9.27 6.88
CA LYS A 66 12.24 -8.84 5.48
C LYS A 66 10.86 -9.11 4.87
N SER A 67 10.27 -10.26 5.18
CA SER A 67 8.92 -10.61 4.73
C SER A 67 7.89 -9.63 5.28
N LEU A 68 7.96 -9.30 6.57
CA LEU A 68 7.05 -8.37 7.21
C LEU A 68 7.23 -6.94 6.66
N GLU A 69 8.46 -6.50 6.44
CA GLU A 69 8.79 -5.20 5.82
C GLU A 69 8.17 -5.07 4.43
N ARG A 70 8.37 -6.08 3.58
CA ARG A 70 7.75 -6.14 2.25
C ARG A 70 6.22 -6.07 2.33
N GLN A 71 5.59 -6.77 3.28
CA GLN A 71 4.14 -6.69 3.46
C GLN A 71 3.66 -5.30 3.89
N TYR A 72 4.42 -4.56 4.69
CA TYR A 72 4.12 -3.17 5.01
C TYR A 72 4.15 -2.29 3.76
N GLU A 73 5.20 -2.41 2.96
CA GLU A 73 5.36 -1.66 1.71
C GLU A 73 4.25 -1.98 0.71
N GLU A 74 3.95 -3.26 0.47
CA GLU A 74 2.87 -3.70 -0.42
C GLU A 74 1.51 -3.18 0.05
N THR A 75 1.24 -3.19 1.36
CA THR A 75 0.00 -2.62 1.92
C THR A 75 -0.09 -1.12 1.70
N ILE A 76 1.03 -0.39 1.83
CA ILE A 76 1.06 1.07 1.63
C ILE A 76 0.93 1.42 0.14
N ALA A 77 1.62 0.68 -0.74
CA ALA A 77 1.51 0.77 -2.20
C ALA A 77 0.09 0.42 -2.67
N GLY A 78 -0.66 -0.34 -1.87
CA GLY A 78 -2.05 -0.68 -2.11
C GLY A 78 -3.01 0.50 -2.24
N LYS A 79 -2.60 1.73 -1.88
CA LYS A 79 -3.33 2.97 -2.20
C LYS A 79 -3.60 3.11 -3.71
N SER A 80 -2.68 2.59 -4.54
CA SER A 80 -2.76 2.66 -6.00
C SER A 80 -3.64 1.57 -6.61
N PHE A 81 -4.07 0.58 -5.83
CA PHE A 81 -4.96 -0.48 -6.34
C PHE A 81 -6.43 -0.09 -6.21
N PRO A 82 -7.25 -0.37 -7.24
CA PRO A 82 -8.69 -0.17 -7.15
C PRO A 82 -9.30 -1.18 -6.19
N LYS A 83 -10.38 -0.76 -5.51
CA LYS A 83 -11.17 -1.65 -4.65
C LYS A 83 -11.89 -2.71 -5.49
N SER A 84 -11.30 -3.90 -5.60
CA SER A 84 -11.90 -5.09 -6.23
C SER A 84 -12.08 -6.21 -5.20
N LYS A 85 -12.99 -7.16 -5.46
CA LYS A 85 -13.16 -8.34 -4.57
C LYS A 85 -11.84 -9.09 -4.38
N TRP A 86 -11.09 -9.26 -5.46
CA TRP A 86 -9.76 -9.87 -5.44
C TRP A 86 -8.80 -9.11 -4.53
N ASN A 87 -8.66 -7.79 -4.72
CA ASN A 87 -7.73 -6.97 -3.94
C ASN A 87 -8.12 -6.90 -2.46
N LEU A 88 -9.42 -6.92 -2.14
CA LEU A 88 -9.90 -7.00 -0.75
C LEU A 88 -9.58 -8.34 -0.10
N GLN A 89 -9.71 -9.44 -0.84
CA GLN A 89 -9.36 -10.77 -0.36
C GLN A 89 -7.86 -10.90 -0.12
N GLN A 90 -7.05 -10.42 -1.07
CA GLN A 90 -5.59 -10.37 -0.93
C GLN A 90 -5.19 -9.52 0.30
N LEU A 91 -5.77 -8.32 0.46
CA LEU A 91 -5.52 -7.49 1.63
C LEU A 91 -5.90 -8.19 2.95
N ALA A 92 -7.01 -8.94 2.98
CA ALA A 92 -7.42 -9.69 4.15
C ALA A 92 -6.43 -10.83 4.48
N GLN A 93 -5.95 -11.55 3.46
CA GLN A 93 -4.92 -12.59 3.62
C GLN A 93 -3.60 -11.98 4.10
N THR A 94 -3.12 -10.91 3.46
CA THR A 94 -1.91 -10.18 3.89
C THR A 94 -2.04 -9.72 5.33
N LYS A 95 -3.20 -9.18 5.75
CA LYS A 95 -3.43 -8.78 7.14
C LYS A 95 -3.32 -9.95 8.12
N LYS A 96 -3.86 -11.13 7.79
CA LYS A 96 -3.75 -12.32 8.65
C LYS A 96 -2.30 -12.77 8.79
N ILE A 97 -1.58 -12.91 7.67
CA ILE A 97 -0.17 -13.31 7.66
C ILE A 97 0.68 -12.30 8.44
N LYS A 98 0.40 -11.01 8.27
CA LYS A 98 1.08 -9.95 8.97
C LYS A 98 0.93 -10.04 10.49
N VAL A 99 -0.27 -10.33 10.97
CA VAL A 99 -0.52 -10.52 12.42
C VAL A 99 0.29 -11.70 12.97
N ILE A 100 0.31 -12.82 12.23
CA ILE A 100 1.13 -13.99 12.57
C ILE A 100 2.60 -13.62 12.68
N LEU A 101 3.15 -12.95 11.66
CA LEU A 101 4.55 -12.54 11.62
C LEU A 101 4.89 -11.53 12.72
N GLU A 102 4.02 -10.55 12.97
CA GLU A 102 4.17 -9.59 14.08
C GLU A 102 4.25 -10.32 15.42
N GLU A 103 3.38 -11.29 15.67
CA GLU A 103 3.36 -12.03 16.94
C GLU A 103 4.61 -12.89 17.14
N VAL A 104 5.03 -13.63 16.10
CA VAL A 104 6.27 -14.41 16.14
C VAL A 104 7.47 -13.50 16.45
N LEU A 105 7.59 -12.38 15.73
CA LEU A 105 8.70 -11.46 15.92
C LEU A 105 8.71 -10.79 17.30
N ILE A 106 7.54 -10.44 17.84
CA ILE A 106 7.45 -9.89 19.20
C ILE A 106 7.90 -10.94 20.23
N ARG A 107 7.43 -12.19 20.12
CA ARG A 107 7.82 -13.25 21.05
C ARG A 107 9.32 -13.55 20.98
N VAL A 108 9.89 -13.66 19.79
CA VAL A 108 11.33 -13.96 19.63
C VAL A 108 12.20 -12.77 20.04
N ILE A 109 11.89 -11.55 19.57
CA ILE A 109 12.75 -10.38 19.82
C ILE A 109 12.57 -9.85 21.24
N VAL A 110 11.32 -9.68 21.69
CA VAL A 110 11.01 -9.04 22.98
C VAL A 110 11.03 -10.05 24.12
N LYS A 111 10.37 -11.21 23.97
CA LYS A 111 10.31 -12.22 25.04
C LYS A 111 11.54 -13.14 25.05
N GLY A 112 12.26 -13.26 23.94
CA GLY A 112 13.45 -14.10 23.85
C GLY A 112 13.16 -15.58 23.69
N GLU A 113 11.97 -15.92 23.20
CA GLU A 113 11.59 -17.30 22.92
C GLU A 113 12.32 -17.83 21.68
N ASP A 114 12.52 -19.15 21.61
CA ASP A 114 13.18 -19.80 20.47
C ASP A 114 12.36 -19.69 19.18
N SER A 115 12.99 -19.18 18.13
CA SER A 115 12.38 -18.91 16.82
C SER A 115 11.63 -20.12 16.24
N ARG A 116 12.17 -21.33 16.46
CA ARG A 116 11.65 -22.60 15.96
C ARG A 116 10.42 -23.11 16.71
N VAL A 117 10.36 -22.82 18.01
CA VAL A 117 9.24 -23.23 18.87
C VAL A 117 8.06 -22.30 18.59
N VAL A 118 8.30 -20.99 18.61
CA VAL A 118 7.29 -19.97 18.37
C VAL A 118 6.66 -20.10 16.99
N SER A 119 7.47 -20.33 15.95
CA SER A 119 6.95 -20.46 14.59
C SER A 119 5.97 -21.64 14.45
N LYS A 120 6.25 -22.76 15.12
CA LYS A 120 5.37 -23.94 15.12
C LYS A 120 4.09 -23.67 15.88
N GLU A 121 4.18 -23.12 17.09
CA GLU A 121 3.02 -22.82 17.93
C GLU A 121 2.06 -21.82 17.26
N VAL A 122 2.59 -20.74 16.67
CA VAL A 122 1.75 -19.73 16.03
C VAL A 122 1.13 -20.27 14.73
N LEU A 123 1.86 -21.14 13.99
CA LEU A 123 1.30 -21.81 12.80
C LEU A 123 0.16 -22.77 13.16
N GLU A 124 0.29 -23.54 14.23
CA GLU A 124 -0.76 -24.45 14.70
C GLU A 124 -1.99 -23.67 15.21
N PHE A 125 -1.78 -22.62 16.02
CA PHE A 125 -2.86 -21.77 16.53
C PHE A 125 -3.70 -21.11 15.44
N HIS A 126 -3.09 -20.83 14.28
CA HIS A 126 -3.78 -20.24 13.13
C HIS A 126 -4.37 -21.27 12.15
N LYS A 127 -4.11 -22.58 12.30
CA LYS A 127 -4.79 -23.65 11.56
C LYS A 127 -6.12 -24.05 12.22
N GLU A 128 -6.23 -23.93 13.55
CA GLU A 128 -7.43 -24.28 14.32
C GLU A 128 -8.54 -23.20 14.30
N LYS A 129 -8.32 -22.05 13.66
CA LYS A 129 -9.27 -20.93 13.59
C LYS A 129 -9.73 -20.60 12.17
#